data_AF-A0AAV5C7L6-F1
#
_entry.id   AF-A0AAV5C7L6-F1
#
_cell.length_a   1.000
_cell.length_b   1.000
_cell.length_c   1.000
_cell.angle_alpha   90.00
_cell.angle_beta   90.00
_cell.angle_gamma   90.00
#
_symmetry.space_group_name_H-M   'P 1'
#
loop_
_entity.id
_entity.type
_entity.pdbx_description
1 polymer ?
#
loop_
_entity_poly.entity_id
_entity_poly.type
_entity_poly.pdbx_seq_one_letter_code
_entity_poly.pdbx_strand_id
1 'polypeptide(L)'
;MQRQPPVVVHDYFVPPPILDHNGTAYWIRCVVRDQAIAYNSANHSVQVIPLPECLTQGKFKRSIGERLGGGLRYAHSNSSVFEVWDSKEGGKNIMWMLVHRVGVAELLERNTEAAALCDYPEPLGFHPTNEDVVFVTMADSVFA
;
A
#
# COMPACT_ATOMS: atom_id res chain seq x y z
N MET A 1 26.39 -35.30 -1.24
CA MET A 1 25.45 -34.21 -0.94
C MET A 1 24.93 -33.66 -2.26
N GLN A 2 23.67 -33.93 -2.61
CA GLN A 2 23.05 -33.34 -3.81
C GLN A 2 22.81 -31.85 -3.54
N ARG A 3 23.39 -30.99 -4.37
CA ARG A 3 23.07 -29.56 -4.37
C ARG A 3 21.66 -29.42 -4.92
N GLN A 4 20.73 -28.91 -4.11
CA GLN A 4 19.41 -28.49 -4.61
C GLN A 4 19.64 -27.50 -5.76
N PRO A 5 18.90 -27.62 -6.88
CA PRO A 5 18.94 -26.60 -7.91
C PRO A 5 18.53 -25.25 -7.31
N PRO A 6 19.10 -24.13 -7.79
CA PRO A 6 18.76 -22.82 -7.29
C PRO A 6 17.25 -22.62 -7.43
N VAL A 7 16.58 -22.35 -6.31
CA VAL A 7 15.18 -21.91 -6.33
C VAL A 7 15.18 -20.61 -7.12
N VAL A 8 14.61 -20.64 -8.33
CA VAL A 8 14.33 -19.43 -9.09
C VAL A 8 13.22 -18.71 -8.35
N VAL A 9 13.60 -17.85 -7.40
CA VAL A 9 12.69 -16.89 -6.79
C VAL A 9 12.35 -15.91 -7.91
N HIS A 10 11.22 -16.11 -8.57
CA HIS A 10 10.64 -15.04 -9.36
C HIS A 10 10.37 -13.91 -8.37
N ASP A 11 10.91 -12.72 -8.63
CA ASP A 11 10.73 -11.54 -7.77
C ASP A 11 9.24 -11.15 -7.76
N TYR A 12 8.47 -11.75 -6.85
CA TYR A 12 7.04 -11.53 -6.67
C TYR A 12 6.70 -10.23 -5.93
N PHE A 13 7.72 -9.48 -5.51
CA PHE A 13 7.66 -8.29 -4.66
C PHE A 13 8.45 -7.16 -5.32
N VAL A 14 7.79 -6.37 -6.15
CA VAL A 14 8.48 -5.42 -7.04
C VAL A 14 8.71 -4.01 -6.42
N PRO A 15 8.05 -3.60 -5.31
CA PRO A 15 8.57 -2.53 -4.47
C PRO A 15 9.27 -3.04 -3.19
N PRO A 16 10.29 -2.31 -2.67
CA PRO A 16 10.86 -2.58 -1.36
C PRO A 16 9.78 -2.52 -0.28
N PRO A 17 9.94 -3.25 0.84
CA PRO A 17 8.94 -3.22 1.89
C PRO A 17 8.75 -1.82 2.44
N ILE A 18 7.51 -1.49 2.76
CA ILE A 18 7.24 -0.35 3.63
C ILE A 18 7.65 -0.82 5.04
N LEU A 19 8.69 -0.18 5.58
CA LEU A 19 9.20 -0.45 6.92
C LEU A 19 8.43 0.39 7.93
N ASP A 20 7.95 -0.26 8.97
CA ASP A 20 7.27 0.40 10.07
C ASP A 20 8.12 0.54 11.32
N HIS A 21 7.67 1.40 12.23
CA HIS A 21 8.34 1.78 13.47
C HIS A 21 8.58 0.60 14.43
N ASN A 22 7.78 -0.47 14.34
CA ASN A 22 7.88 -1.66 15.20
C ASN A 22 8.70 -2.81 14.59
N GLY A 23 9.42 -2.57 13.50
CA GLY A 23 10.18 -3.62 12.81
C GLY A 23 9.31 -4.58 12.00
N THR A 24 8.07 -4.20 11.72
CA THR A 24 7.22 -4.89 10.74
C THR A 24 7.50 -4.33 9.34
N ALA A 25 7.74 -5.22 8.40
CA ALA A 25 7.92 -4.91 6.99
C ALA A 25 6.71 -5.45 6.21
N TYR A 26 6.18 -4.63 5.29
CA TYR A 26 5.01 -5.00 4.49
C TYR A 26 5.33 -5.06 3.00
N TRP A 27 4.85 -6.11 2.33
CA TRP A 27 4.88 -6.23 0.87
C TRP A 27 3.51 -6.53 0.32
N ILE A 28 3.07 -5.76 -0.66
CA ILE A 28 1.85 -6.08 -1.40
C ILE A 28 2.20 -7.01 -2.55
N ARG A 29 1.54 -8.16 -2.62
CA ARG A 29 1.84 -9.18 -3.64
C ARG A 29 1.41 -8.68 -5.02
N CYS A 30 2.30 -8.78 -6.00
CA CYS A 30 2.01 -8.37 -7.37
C CYS A 30 1.15 -9.40 -8.14
N VAL A 31 1.31 -10.70 -7.84
CA VAL A 31 0.70 -11.80 -8.61
C VAL A 31 -0.60 -12.33 -8.00
N VAL A 32 -0.68 -12.42 -6.68
CA VAL A 32 -1.93 -12.77 -5.99
C VAL A 32 -2.60 -11.47 -5.58
N ARG A 33 -3.75 -11.19 -6.20
CA ARG A 33 -4.52 -9.97 -5.95
C ARG A 33 -4.92 -9.90 -4.47
N ASP A 34 -5.03 -8.68 -3.99
CA ASP A 34 -5.64 -8.33 -2.71
C ASP A 34 -5.03 -9.05 -1.50
N GLN A 35 -3.71 -9.21 -1.52
CA GLN A 35 -2.95 -9.72 -0.38
C GLN A 35 -1.69 -8.91 -0.13
N ALA A 36 -1.40 -8.67 1.15
CA ALA A 36 -0.10 -8.24 1.63
C ALA A 36 0.54 -9.33 2.49
N ILE A 37 1.86 -9.30 2.59
CA ILE A 37 2.64 -10.06 3.54
C ILE A 37 3.19 -9.07 4.56
N ALA A 38 3.03 -9.37 5.83
CA ALA A 38 3.74 -8.72 6.92
C ALA A 38 4.82 -9.67 7.45
N TYR A 39 6.03 -9.15 7.63
CA TYR A 39 7.10 -9.84 8.35
C TYR A 39 7.48 -8.99 9.54
N ASN A 40 7.42 -9.54 10.75
CA ASN A 40 7.88 -8.86 11.94
C ASN A 40 9.25 -9.41 12.35
N SER A 41 10.27 -8.56 12.35
CA SER A 41 11.65 -8.99 12.65
C SER A 41 11.89 -9.28 14.13
N ALA A 42 11.10 -8.70 15.03
CA ALA A 42 11.27 -8.87 16.48
C ALA A 42 10.86 -10.28 16.94
N ASN A 43 9.84 -10.87 16.31
CA ASN A 43 9.34 -12.21 16.65
C ASN A 43 9.47 -13.23 15.51
N HIS A 44 10.07 -12.84 14.38
CA HIS A 44 10.26 -13.63 13.16
C HIS A 44 8.96 -14.26 12.62
N SER A 45 7.82 -13.57 12.79
CA SER A 45 6.53 -14.03 12.28
C SER A 45 6.25 -13.51 10.87
N VAL A 46 5.56 -14.34 10.07
CA VAL A 46 5.03 -13.98 8.75
C VAL A 46 3.52 -14.09 8.80
N GLN A 47 2.82 -13.06 8.34
CA GLN A 47 1.38 -13.03 8.23
C GLN A 47 0.95 -12.67 6.81
N VAL A 48 -0.04 -13.39 6.29
CA VAL A 48 -0.75 -12.98 5.07
C VAL A 48 -1.96 -12.15 5.49
N ILE A 49 -2.06 -10.96 4.91
CA ILE A 49 -3.12 -9.99 5.18
C ILE A 49 -4.00 -9.90 3.93
N PRO A 50 -5.29 -10.27 4.00
CA PRO A 50 -6.22 -9.99 2.91
C PRO A 50 -6.41 -8.47 2.83
N LEU A 51 -6.47 -7.93 1.62
CA LEU A 51 -6.74 -6.52 1.34
C LEU A 51 -8.14 -6.35 0.75
N PRO A 52 -8.73 -5.14 0.80
CA PRO A 52 -9.92 -4.82 0.04
C PRO A 52 -9.75 -5.15 -1.45
N GLU A 53 -10.83 -5.59 -2.09
CA GLU A 53 -10.83 -5.90 -3.52
C GLU A 53 -10.45 -4.66 -4.33
N CYS A 54 -9.43 -4.79 -5.18
CA CYS A 54 -9.02 -3.70 -6.03
C CYS A 54 -10.00 -3.52 -7.20
N LEU A 55 -10.45 -2.29 -7.43
CA LEU A 55 -11.54 -1.93 -8.36
C LEU A 55 -11.24 -2.19 -9.85
N THR A 56 -10.00 -2.55 -10.24
CA THR A 56 -9.62 -2.66 -11.66
C THR A 56 -8.43 -3.61 -11.91
N GLN A 57 -8.40 -4.24 -13.09
CA GLN A 57 -7.24 -5.02 -13.57
C GLN A 57 -6.15 -4.06 -14.09
N GLY A 58 -4.97 -3.97 -13.46
CA GLY A 58 -3.90 -3.07 -13.95
C GLY A 58 -2.65 -3.01 -13.07
N LYS A 59 -1.70 -2.13 -13.44
CA LYS A 59 -0.50 -1.82 -12.64
C LYS A 59 -0.94 -1.14 -11.34
N PHE A 60 -0.90 -1.89 -10.24
CA PHE A 60 -1.49 -1.45 -8.99
C PHE A 60 -0.63 -0.42 -8.27
N LYS A 61 -1.20 0.76 -8.00
CA LYS A 61 -0.61 1.83 -7.19
C LYS A 61 -1.22 1.77 -5.79
N ARG A 62 -0.49 1.11 -4.88
CA ARG A 62 -0.99 0.67 -3.58
C ARG A 62 0.06 0.87 -2.51
N SER A 63 -0.38 1.17 -1.29
CA SER A 63 0.46 1.16 -0.09
C SER A 63 -0.30 0.57 1.09
N ILE A 64 0.46 0.01 2.04
CA ILE A 64 -0.05 -0.47 3.32
C ILE A 64 0.96 -0.11 4.42
N GLY A 65 0.47 0.24 5.61
CA GLY A 65 1.30 0.50 6.79
C GLY A 65 0.47 0.47 8.07
N GLU A 66 1.14 0.56 9.22
CA GLU A 66 0.49 0.68 10.53
C GLU A 66 -0.09 2.10 10.71
N ARG A 67 -1.15 2.17 11.50
CA ARG A 67 -1.72 3.43 11.96
C ARG A 67 -1.19 3.80 13.33
N LEU A 68 -1.08 5.10 13.58
CA LEU A 68 -0.81 5.59 14.93
C LEU A 68 -2.00 5.22 15.83
N GLY A 69 -1.74 4.46 16.89
CA GLY A 69 -2.79 4.01 17.82
C GLY A 69 -3.39 2.65 17.51
N GLY A 70 -2.89 1.94 16.49
CA GLY A 70 -3.20 0.53 16.24
C GLY A 70 -3.90 0.27 14.90
N GLY A 71 -3.75 -0.96 14.41
CA GLY A 71 -4.30 -1.40 13.13
C GLY A 71 -3.47 -1.01 11.91
N LEU A 72 -4.01 -1.33 10.74
CA LEU A 72 -3.42 -1.11 9.43
C LEU A 72 -4.24 -0.12 8.63
N ARG A 73 -3.54 0.61 7.76
CA ARG A 73 -4.12 1.41 6.71
C ARG A 73 -3.65 0.91 5.36
N TYR A 74 -4.57 0.87 4.41
CA TYR A 74 -4.33 0.50 3.03
C TYR A 74 -4.87 1.60 2.13
N ALA A 75 -4.09 2.03 1.15
CA ALA A 75 -4.52 2.98 0.15
C ALA A 75 -4.27 2.42 -1.24
N HIS A 76 -5.19 2.71 -2.15
CA HIS A 76 -5.05 2.37 -3.55
C HIS A 76 -5.71 3.41 -4.44
N SER A 77 -5.28 3.42 -5.69
CA SER A 77 -5.70 4.39 -6.68
C SER A 77 -5.74 3.76 -8.06
N ASN A 78 -6.64 4.28 -8.88
CA ASN A 78 -6.67 4.06 -10.32
C ASN A 78 -6.94 5.40 -11.03
N SER A 79 -7.18 5.37 -12.33
CA SER A 79 -7.46 6.57 -13.13
C SER A 79 -8.74 7.33 -12.72
N SER A 80 -9.59 6.77 -11.86
CA SER A 80 -10.90 7.34 -11.54
C SER A 80 -11.07 7.68 -10.07
N VAL A 81 -10.52 6.88 -9.17
CA VAL A 81 -10.70 7.05 -7.72
C VAL A 81 -9.41 6.80 -6.95
N PHE A 82 -9.30 7.50 -5.83
CA PHE A 82 -8.35 7.25 -4.76
C PHE A 82 -9.12 6.87 -3.50
N GLU A 83 -8.78 5.72 -2.90
CA GLU A 83 -9.46 5.20 -1.73
C GLU A 83 -8.48 4.87 -0.61
N VAL A 84 -8.92 5.14 0.63
CA VAL A 84 -8.19 4.81 1.86
C VAL A 84 -9.08 3.93 2.73
N TRP A 85 -8.49 2.87 3.25
CA TRP A 85 -9.14 1.82 4.02
C TRP A 85 -8.40 1.58 5.32
N ASP A 86 -9.15 1.40 6.39
CA ASP A 86 -8.61 1.11 7.71
C ASP A 86 -9.08 -0.26 8.20
N SER A 87 -8.17 -1.02 8.80
CA SER A 87 -8.55 -2.25 9.46
C SER A 87 -9.23 -1.93 10.79
N LYS A 88 -10.35 -2.60 11.10
CA LYS A 88 -10.83 -2.72 12.47
C LYS A 88 -9.94 -3.69 13.24
N GLU A 89 -9.58 -3.34 14.47
CA GLU A 89 -8.93 -4.27 15.39
C GLU A 89 -9.84 -5.49 15.63
N GLY A 90 -9.36 -6.68 15.26
CA GLY A 90 -10.22 -7.88 15.20
C GLY A 90 -9.47 -9.19 14.97
N GLY A 91 -8.40 -9.46 15.71
CA GLY A 91 -7.74 -10.77 15.72
C GLY A 91 -7.29 -11.28 14.34
N LYS A 92 -7.44 -12.60 14.08
CA LYS A 92 -6.96 -13.25 12.84
C LYS A 92 -7.72 -12.85 11.57
N ASN A 93 -8.86 -12.17 11.69
CA ASN A 93 -9.70 -11.76 10.58
C ASN A 93 -9.74 -10.24 10.47
N ILE A 94 -8.86 -9.70 9.63
CA ILE A 94 -8.81 -8.27 9.34
C ILE A 94 -10.08 -7.89 8.58
N MET A 95 -10.87 -6.99 9.16
CA MET A 95 -12.03 -6.40 8.51
C MET A 95 -11.70 -4.96 8.11
N TRP A 96 -11.83 -4.66 6.83
CA TRP A 96 -11.53 -3.34 6.30
C TRP A 96 -12.75 -2.45 6.25
N MET A 97 -12.56 -1.16 6.53
CA MET A 97 -13.55 -0.12 6.35
C MET A 97 -13.02 0.95 5.41
N LEU A 98 -13.82 1.31 4.41
CA LEU A 98 -13.54 2.47 3.58
C LEU A 98 -13.72 3.73 4.44
N VAL A 99 -12.64 4.48 4.63
CA VAL A 99 -12.66 5.73 5.41
C VAL A 99 -12.63 6.96 4.53
N HIS A 100 -12.04 6.87 3.34
CA HIS A 100 -12.02 7.96 2.39
C HIS A 100 -12.11 7.47 0.95
N ARG A 101 -12.86 8.19 0.12
CA ARG A 101 -12.95 7.99 -1.32
C ARG A 101 -13.10 9.34 -2.00
N VAL A 102 -12.23 9.61 -2.95
CA VAL A 102 -12.25 10.84 -3.75
C VAL A 102 -12.04 10.51 -5.22
N GLY A 103 -12.68 11.26 -6.11
CA GLY A 103 -12.43 11.13 -7.54
C GLY A 103 -11.04 11.68 -7.88
N VAL A 104 -10.29 11.01 -8.75
CA VAL A 104 -8.97 11.52 -9.16
C VAL A 104 -9.10 12.87 -9.85
N ALA A 105 -10.12 13.07 -10.70
CA ALA A 105 -10.37 14.37 -11.32
C ALA A 105 -10.56 15.47 -10.27
N GLU A 106 -11.36 15.21 -9.23
CA GLU A 106 -11.57 16.14 -8.13
C GLU A 106 -10.28 16.41 -7.35
N LEU A 107 -9.46 15.39 -7.11
CA LEU A 107 -8.17 15.55 -6.42
C LEU A 107 -7.20 16.42 -7.23
N LEU A 108 -7.12 16.20 -8.55
CA LEU A 108 -6.26 16.94 -9.46
C LEU A 108 -6.75 18.38 -9.66
N GLU A 109 -8.06 18.63 -9.67
CA GLU A 109 -8.61 20.01 -9.70
C GLU A 109 -8.21 20.84 -8.48
N ARG A 110 -8.07 20.19 -7.31
CA ARG A 110 -7.61 20.85 -6.08
C ARG A 110 -6.11 21.19 -6.11
N ASN A 111 -5.35 20.59 -7.02
CA ASN A 111 -3.92 20.85 -7.21
C ASN A 111 -3.58 20.86 -8.70
N THR A 112 -3.83 22.00 -9.35
CA THR A 112 -3.65 22.19 -10.80
C THR A 112 -2.21 22.00 -11.26
N GLU A 113 -1.21 22.26 -10.41
CA GLU A 113 0.20 21.99 -10.71
C GLU A 113 0.48 20.50 -10.79
N ALA A 114 -0.09 19.72 -9.87
CA ALA A 114 -0.03 18.27 -9.90
C ALA A 114 -0.77 17.63 -11.08
N ALA A 115 -1.92 18.20 -11.47
CA ALA A 115 -2.71 17.76 -12.62
C ALA A 115 -1.92 17.83 -13.94
N ALA A 116 -0.97 18.76 -14.05
CA ALA A 116 -0.13 18.89 -15.24
C ALA A 116 0.95 17.81 -15.35
N LEU A 117 1.29 17.15 -14.24
CA LEU A 117 2.43 16.24 -14.14
C LEU A 117 2.02 14.78 -13.97
N CYS A 118 0.75 14.48 -13.73
CA CYS A 118 0.33 13.13 -13.39
C CYS A 118 -1.09 12.80 -13.86
N ASP A 119 -1.26 11.62 -14.44
CA ASP A 119 -2.57 11.10 -14.85
C ASP A 119 -3.43 10.68 -13.64
N TYR A 120 -2.80 10.19 -12.56
CA TYR A 120 -3.46 9.86 -11.29
C TYR A 120 -2.44 9.63 -10.15
N PRO A 121 -2.75 10.05 -8.91
CA PRO A 121 -1.86 9.94 -7.75
C PRO A 121 -1.54 8.49 -7.39
N GLU A 122 -0.33 8.21 -6.93
CA GLU A 122 0.04 6.87 -6.44
C GLU A 122 0.41 6.92 -4.96
N PRO A 123 -0.24 6.15 -4.07
CA PRO A 123 0.05 6.23 -2.65
C PRO A 123 1.42 5.59 -2.35
N LEU A 124 2.31 6.36 -1.73
CA LEU A 124 3.65 5.94 -1.30
C LEU A 124 3.68 5.44 0.15
N GLY A 125 2.84 6.00 1.00
CA GLY A 125 2.81 5.69 2.42
C GLY A 125 1.98 6.68 3.22
N PHE A 126 2.05 6.54 4.54
CA PHE A 126 1.22 7.29 5.48
C PHE A 126 2.09 8.13 6.41
N HIS A 127 1.58 9.27 6.86
CA HIS A 127 2.30 10.06 7.84
C HIS A 127 2.34 9.31 9.19
N PRO A 128 3.50 9.23 9.86
CA PRO A 128 3.68 8.38 11.03
C PRO A 128 2.85 8.82 12.25
N THR A 129 2.40 10.08 12.29
CA THR A 129 1.65 10.63 13.43
C THR A 129 0.36 11.37 13.06
N ASN A 130 0.08 11.53 11.77
CA ASN A 130 -1.09 12.28 11.31
C ASN A 130 -1.91 11.35 10.43
N GLU A 131 -3.03 10.89 10.98
CA GLU A 131 -3.87 9.91 10.29
C GLU A 131 -4.61 10.51 9.09
N ASP A 132 -4.60 11.82 8.89
CA ASP A 132 -5.28 12.45 7.75
C ASP A 132 -4.33 12.68 6.56
N VAL A 133 -3.05 12.32 6.69
CA VAL A 133 -2.03 12.57 5.67
C VAL A 133 -1.57 11.28 5.00
N VAL A 134 -1.78 11.21 3.68
CA VAL A 134 -1.28 10.15 2.80
C VAL A 134 -0.27 10.77 1.84
N PHE A 135 0.93 10.21 1.76
CA PHE A 135 1.92 10.61 0.77
C PHE A 135 1.60 9.98 -0.56
N VAL A 136 1.56 10.79 -1.61
CA VAL A 136 1.36 10.32 -2.98
C VAL A 136 2.53 10.77 -3.85
N THR A 137 2.94 9.93 -4.80
CA THR A 137 3.77 10.37 -5.92
C THR A 137 2.87 10.79 -7.08
N MET A 138 3.34 11.80 -7.79
CA MET A 138 2.75 12.34 -9.02
C MET A 138 3.91 12.39 -10.01
N ALA A 139 3.75 11.76 -11.18
CA ALA A 139 4.83 11.19 -11.99
C ALA A 139 6.15 12.00 -12.03
N ASP A 140 7.27 11.29 -11.86
CA ASP A 140 8.69 11.65 -12.07
C ASP A 140 9.13 13.12 -11.88
N SER A 141 8.51 13.85 -10.95
CA SER A 141 9.03 15.13 -10.51
C SER A 141 9.85 14.94 -9.23
N VAL A 142 11.10 14.53 -9.42
CA VAL A 142 12.16 14.71 -8.42
C VAL A 142 12.40 16.21 -8.30
N PHE A 143 11.79 16.86 -7.30
CA PHE A 143 12.20 18.20 -6.91
C PHE A 143 13.41 18.06 -5.97
N ALA A 144 14.54 18.61 -6.43
CA ALA A 144 15.75 18.86 -5.64
C ALA A 144 15.61 20.15 -4.83
#